data_AF-A0A7V9ZXP0-F1
#
_entry.id   AF-A0A7V9ZXP0-F1
#
_cell.length_a   1.000
_cell.length_b   1.000
_cell.length_c   1.000
_cell.angle_alpha   90.00
_cell.angle_beta   90.00
_cell.angle_gamma   90.00
#
_symmetry.space_group_name_H-M   'P 1'
#
loop_
_entity.id
_entity.type
_entity.pdbx_description
1 polymer ?
#
loop_
_entity_poly.entity_id
_entity_poly.type
_entity_poly.pdbx_seq_one_letter_code
_entity_poly.pdbx_strand_id
1 'polypeptide(L)'
;SQFVIQKHDATRLHYDFRLHMDGVLKSWAVPKGLPWAKGEKHLAVEVEDHPIEYETCEGVIPNGQYGGGTVMVWDRGTYYVYGEDPAGALKEGRLHIVLHGEKVNGEWALIRTRMEADKPQWLLLKAGESLPVLSKKREDQSVKTGRTMQEIAQQRDAEWRSNREETKPAVAKRGRTLKPNRTPATSVFADKLKGLPAGKARFIAPMKPRLLDQPPAGDWVYELKFDGFRVIAVKEGEKVNLISRNGNELAAKFPDVQQAVAALPVNDCVIDGEVVALDKQGRSSFQLLQGLELEATKSPTYYYVFDLLQAEGKALTSQPLEFRKQLLQRMCEGAPEPIRYSGEVGSDAAPLLVEVKRHGLEGLIGKKRGSIYEPDRRSGLWIKLKVLNEQEFVIGGYTPPAGSRKHFGALLVGYYEGKRLLFAGKVGTGFDTKLLGALHKRLEQERRADCPFADLPSKQGGQWVQGITPAMMRRCSWVNPVFVCQVKFAEWTRDAKLRQPVFLGMREDKAPRDVKRKVA
;
A
#
# COMPACT_ATOMS: atom_id res chain seq x y z
N SER A 1 -12.44 5.01 -0.47
CA SER A 1 -13.58 5.60 0.26
C SER A 1 -14.43 6.44 -0.69
N GLN A 2 -15.64 6.85 -0.28
CA GLN A 2 -16.54 7.66 -1.12
C GLN A 2 -16.49 9.13 -0.72
N PHE A 3 -16.59 10.03 -1.70
CA PHE A 3 -16.75 11.45 -1.44
C PHE A 3 -18.01 11.96 -2.13
N VAL A 4 -18.55 13.03 -1.57
CA VAL A 4 -19.59 13.83 -2.21
C VAL A 4 -19.21 15.30 -2.12
N ILE A 5 -19.53 16.05 -3.17
CA ILE A 5 -19.55 17.51 -3.17
C ILE A 5 -20.98 17.94 -3.37
N GLN A 6 -21.55 18.62 -2.39
CA GLN A 6 -22.88 19.19 -2.51
C GLN A 6 -22.80 20.69 -2.76
N LYS A 7 -23.49 21.20 -3.77
CA LYS A 7 -23.66 22.64 -3.97
C LYS A 7 -24.86 23.07 -3.15
N HIS A 8 -24.63 24.01 -2.24
CA HIS A 8 -25.59 24.37 -1.21
C HIS A 8 -25.89 25.86 -1.27
N ASP A 9 -27.11 26.18 -1.71
CA ASP A 9 -27.65 27.53 -1.74
C ASP A 9 -28.40 27.82 -0.42
N ALA A 10 -27.61 28.09 0.62
CA ALA A 10 -28.07 28.50 1.95
C ALA A 10 -28.12 30.03 2.05
N THR A 11 -27.81 30.62 3.21
CA THR A 11 -27.62 32.08 3.33
C THR A 11 -26.55 32.63 2.38
N ARG A 12 -25.57 31.79 2.01
CA ARG A 12 -24.58 32.05 0.97
C ARG A 12 -24.32 30.75 0.22
N LEU A 13 -24.16 30.84 -1.09
CA LEU A 13 -23.76 29.71 -1.92
C LEU A 13 -22.38 29.22 -1.49
N HIS A 14 -22.26 27.93 -1.26
CA HIS A 14 -21.00 27.25 -0.99
C HIS A 14 -21.06 25.79 -1.46
N TYR A 15 -19.92 25.11 -1.38
CA TYR A 15 -19.81 23.70 -1.71
C TYR A 15 -19.43 22.93 -0.45
N ASP A 16 -20.29 22.01 -0.03
CA ASP A 16 -19.98 21.07 1.04
C ASP A 16 -19.14 19.94 0.46
N PHE A 17 -17.84 19.97 0.74
CA PHE A 17 -16.91 18.89 0.40
C PHE A 17 -16.89 17.88 1.54
N ARG A 18 -17.25 16.62 1.26
CA ARG A 18 -17.43 15.59 2.28
C ARG A 18 -16.70 14.32 1.92
N LEU A 19 -16.00 13.76 2.90
CA LEU A 19 -15.23 12.52 2.79
C LEU A 19 -15.81 11.47 3.75
N HIS A 20 -16.22 10.33 3.22
CA HIS A 20 -16.64 9.19 4.02
C HIS A 20 -15.43 8.53 4.70
N MET A 21 -15.28 8.76 6.00
CA MET A 21 -14.16 8.30 6.83
C MET A 21 -14.66 7.91 8.23
N ASP A 22 -14.19 6.80 8.78
CA ASP A 22 -14.55 6.29 10.12
C ASP A 22 -16.07 6.17 10.38
N GLY A 23 -16.84 5.79 9.35
CA GLY A 23 -18.28 5.61 9.46
C GLY A 23 -19.10 6.90 9.50
N VAL A 24 -18.50 8.06 9.20
CA VAL A 24 -19.16 9.37 9.11
C VAL A 24 -18.66 10.15 7.90
N LEU A 25 -19.35 11.25 7.56
CA LEU A 25 -18.90 12.23 6.57
C LEU A 25 -18.13 13.36 7.26
N LYS A 26 -16.80 13.33 7.13
CA LYS A 26 -15.93 14.46 7.48
C LYS A 26 -16.17 15.58 6.47
N SER A 27 -16.49 16.77 6.96
CA SER A 27 -17.19 17.77 6.14
C SER A 27 -16.55 19.14 6.22
N TRP A 28 -16.45 19.80 5.06
CA TRP A 28 -15.94 21.16 4.93
C TRP A 28 -16.85 22.02 4.05
N ALA A 29 -17.21 23.20 4.52
CA ALA A 29 -17.86 24.21 3.69
C ALA A 29 -16.79 25.01 2.92
N VAL A 30 -16.88 25.00 1.59
CA VAL A 30 -15.90 25.60 0.67
C VAL A 30 -16.60 26.71 -0.13
N PRO A 31 -16.52 28.00 0.28
CA PRO A 31 -17.33 29.07 -0.32
C PRO A 31 -17.07 29.31 -1.80
N LYS A 32 -15.82 29.10 -2.26
CA LYS A 32 -15.42 29.28 -3.66
C LYS A 32 -15.41 27.97 -4.47
N GLY A 33 -15.90 26.87 -3.90
CA GLY A 33 -15.79 25.54 -4.51
C GLY A 33 -14.35 25.01 -4.53
N LEU A 34 -14.11 23.91 -5.22
CA LEU A 34 -12.76 23.34 -5.34
C LEU A 34 -11.87 24.20 -6.25
N PRO A 35 -10.57 24.36 -5.95
CA PRO A 35 -9.64 25.04 -6.84
C PRO A 35 -9.37 24.21 -8.10
N TRP A 36 -9.18 24.87 -9.25
CA TRP A 36 -9.05 24.25 -10.57
C TRP A 36 -7.64 24.34 -11.12
N ALA A 37 -6.95 25.46 -10.89
CA ALA A 37 -5.60 25.68 -11.40
C ALA A 37 -4.56 25.10 -10.44
N LYS A 38 -3.51 24.45 -10.96
CA LYS A 38 -2.40 23.91 -10.16
C LYS A 38 -1.82 24.99 -9.25
N GLY A 39 -1.75 24.73 -7.94
CA GLY A 39 -1.24 25.68 -6.95
C GLY A 39 -2.30 26.64 -6.37
N GLU A 40 -3.51 26.70 -6.93
CA GLU A 40 -4.61 27.51 -6.43
C GLU A 40 -5.14 26.97 -5.10
N LYS A 41 -5.52 27.88 -4.20
CA LYS A 41 -5.93 27.59 -2.82
C LYS A 41 -7.26 28.24 -2.50
N HIS A 42 -8.21 27.46 -2.00
CA HIS A 42 -9.49 27.94 -1.49
C HIS A 42 -9.61 27.64 0.01
N LEU A 43 -10.34 28.50 0.71
CA LEU A 43 -10.70 28.29 2.12
C LEU A 43 -11.72 27.16 2.23
N ALA A 44 -11.50 26.24 3.16
CA ALA A 44 -12.40 25.16 3.52
C ALA A 44 -12.62 25.20 5.04
N VAL A 45 -13.84 25.47 5.47
CA VAL A 45 -14.20 25.58 6.89
C VAL A 45 -14.67 24.21 7.38
N GLU A 46 -13.99 23.62 8.36
CA GLU A 46 -14.43 22.34 8.95
C GLU A 46 -15.77 22.55 9.65
N VAL A 47 -16.73 21.70 9.33
CA VAL A 47 -18.04 21.64 9.97
C VAL A 47 -18.21 20.28 10.65
N GLU A 48 -19.26 20.18 11.45
CA GLU A 48 -19.62 19.01 12.22
C GLU A 48 -19.69 17.75 11.33
N ASP A 49 -19.36 16.59 11.87
CA ASP A 49 -19.49 15.33 11.14
C ASP A 49 -20.96 15.06 10.80
N HIS A 50 -21.20 14.56 9.59
CA HIS A 50 -22.55 14.21 9.13
C HIS A 50 -22.73 12.68 9.03
N PRO A 51 -23.94 12.15 9.25
CA PRO A 51 -24.26 10.75 8.96
C PRO A 51 -24.03 10.40 7.48
N ILE A 52 -23.70 9.15 7.17
CA ILE A 52 -23.41 8.70 5.79
C ILE A 52 -24.62 8.90 4.87
N GLU A 53 -25.84 8.83 5.40
CA GLU A 53 -27.08 9.00 4.66
C GLU A 53 -27.17 10.37 3.96
N TYR A 54 -26.47 11.38 4.48
CA TYR A 54 -26.37 12.70 3.86
C TYR A 54 -25.66 12.70 2.51
N GLU A 55 -24.88 11.66 2.18
CA GLU A 55 -24.15 11.55 0.90
C GLU A 55 -25.10 11.63 -0.29
N THR A 56 -26.33 11.12 -0.14
CA THR A 56 -27.33 11.10 -1.20
C THR A 56 -28.34 12.24 -1.09
N CYS A 57 -28.17 13.16 -0.14
CA CYS A 57 -29.13 14.23 0.13
C CYS A 57 -29.13 15.26 -1.01
N GLU A 58 -30.29 15.44 -1.63
CA GLU A 58 -30.58 16.45 -2.66
C GLU A 58 -32.04 16.88 -2.49
N GLY A 59 -32.30 18.19 -2.43
CA GLY A 59 -33.63 18.74 -2.18
C GLY A 59 -33.59 20.10 -1.50
N VAL A 60 -34.70 20.47 -0.86
CA VAL A 60 -34.82 21.74 -0.12
C VAL A 60 -34.87 21.43 1.38
N ILE A 61 -33.98 22.05 2.14
CA ILE A 61 -34.00 22.05 3.59
C ILE A 61 -34.79 23.29 4.05
N PRO A 62 -35.89 23.13 4.83
CA PRO A 62 -36.72 24.25 5.24
C PRO A 62 -35.94 25.36 5.96
N ASN A 63 -36.32 26.61 5.71
CA ASN A 63 -35.76 27.77 6.40
C ASN A 63 -35.93 27.63 7.92
N GLY A 64 -34.86 27.90 8.68
CA GLY A 64 -34.84 27.75 10.14
C GLY A 64 -34.37 26.38 10.64
N GLN A 65 -34.25 25.38 9.76
CA GLN A 65 -33.54 24.14 10.09
C GLN A 65 -32.02 24.30 9.88
N TYR A 66 -31.24 23.47 10.55
CA TYR A 66 -29.79 23.44 10.41
C TYR A 66 -29.41 23.14 8.95
N GLY A 67 -28.74 24.10 8.30
CA GLY A 67 -28.43 24.01 6.87
C GLY A 67 -29.60 24.32 5.93
N GLY A 68 -30.56 25.17 6.34
CA GLY A 68 -31.66 25.61 5.48
C GLY A 68 -31.19 26.21 4.15
N GLY A 69 -31.78 25.76 3.05
CA GLY A 69 -31.34 26.08 1.70
C GLY A 69 -31.61 24.95 0.71
N THR A 70 -31.28 25.18 -0.57
CA THR A 70 -31.38 24.13 -1.59
C THR A 70 -30.05 23.41 -1.72
N VAL A 71 -30.06 22.08 -1.66
CA VAL A 71 -28.88 21.22 -1.72
C VAL A 71 -28.92 20.38 -3.00
N MET A 72 -27.85 20.43 -3.79
CA MET A 72 -27.64 19.60 -4.97
C MET A 72 -26.46 18.66 -4.74
N VAL A 73 -26.59 17.38 -5.11
CA VAL A 73 -25.42 16.49 -5.25
C VAL A 73 -24.68 16.90 -6.52
N TRP A 74 -23.69 17.77 -6.36
CA TRP A 74 -23.01 18.44 -7.46
C TRP A 74 -21.90 17.59 -8.06
N ASP A 75 -21.19 16.82 -7.25
CA ASP A 75 -20.28 15.76 -7.72
C ASP A 75 -20.22 14.63 -6.68
N ARG A 76 -19.84 13.44 -7.11
CA ARG A 76 -19.66 12.29 -6.24
C ARG A 76 -18.68 11.33 -6.88
N GLY A 77 -18.07 10.49 -6.07
CA GLY A 77 -17.22 9.43 -6.58
C GLY A 77 -16.41 8.77 -5.50
N THR A 78 -15.24 8.28 -5.89
CA THR A 78 -14.30 7.64 -4.96
C THR A 78 -13.12 8.56 -4.69
N TYR A 79 -12.61 8.48 -3.48
CA TYR A 79 -11.35 9.11 -3.12
C TYR A 79 -10.44 8.12 -2.41
N TYR A 80 -9.14 8.42 -2.46
CA TYR A 80 -8.16 7.88 -1.54
C TYR A 80 -7.32 9.02 -0.96
N VAL A 81 -6.82 8.81 0.25
CA VAL A 81 -5.86 9.69 0.90
C VAL A 81 -4.50 9.01 0.78
N TYR A 82 -3.47 9.74 0.36
CA TYR A 82 -2.10 9.26 0.40
C TYR A 82 -1.69 8.99 1.86
N GLY A 83 -1.23 7.77 2.13
CA GLY A 83 -0.89 7.30 3.48
C GLY A 83 -1.90 6.31 4.02
N GLU A 84 -1.55 5.68 5.15
CA GLU A 84 -2.22 4.46 5.62
C GLU A 84 -3.18 4.70 6.79
N ASP A 85 -3.17 5.92 7.32
CA ASP A 85 -4.08 6.37 8.36
C ASP A 85 -4.74 7.69 7.95
N PRO A 86 -5.80 7.65 7.11
CA PRO A 86 -6.54 8.85 6.73
C PRO A 86 -7.10 9.60 7.94
N ALA A 87 -7.50 8.88 9.00
CA ALA A 87 -8.03 9.47 10.22
C ALA A 87 -6.94 10.17 11.05
N GLY A 88 -5.74 9.58 11.12
CA GLY A 88 -4.54 10.19 11.69
C GLY A 88 -4.09 11.41 10.90
N ALA A 89 -4.01 11.32 9.58
CA ALA A 89 -3.67 12.43 8.70
C ALA A 89 -4.66 13.61 8.83
N LEU A 90 -5.95 13.31 9.00
CA LEU A 90 -6.97 14.30 9.32
C LEU A 90 -6.73 14.98 10.68
N LYS A 91 -6.37 14.20 11.71
CA LYS A 91 -6.03 14.73 13.05
C LYS A 91 -4.76 15.58 13.03
N GLU A 92 -3.74 15.17 12.27
CA GLU A 92 -2.50 15.92 12.05
C GLU A 92 -2.71 17.20 11.23
N GLY A 93 -3.90 17.35 10.61
CA GLY A 93 -4.26 18.55 9.87
C GLY A 93 -3.72 18.56 8.44
N ARG A 94 -3.41 17.40 7.85
CA ARG A 94 -2.91 17.34 6.47
C ARG A 94 -3.39 16.08 5.76
N LEU A 95 -4.26 16.25 4.77
CA LEU A 95 -4.69 15.20 3.86
C LEU A 95 -4.18 15.52 2.46
N HIS A 96 -3.60 14.53 1.77
CA HIS A 96 -3.40 14.60 0.33
C HIS A 96 -4.36 13.60 -0.28
N ILE A 97 -5.32 14.11 -1.04
CA ILE A 97 -6.50 13.40 -1.49
C ILE A 97 -6.46 13.32 -3.01
N VAL A 98 -6.79 12.16 -3.55
CA VAL A 98 -7.04 11.99 -4.98
C VAL A 98 -8.51 11.66 -5.17
N LEU A 99 -9.17 12.48 -5.99
CA LEU A 99 -10.59 12.40 -6.29
C LEU A 99 -10.78 11.76 -7.66
N HIS A 100 -11.72 10.84 -7.73
CA HIS A 100 -12.24 10.24 -8.95
C HIS A 100 -13.76 10.42 -8.97
N GLY A 101 -14.21 11.58 -9.45
CA GLY A 101 -15.61 11.99 -9.53
C GLY A 101 -16.16 12.07 -10.95
N GLU A 102 -17.44 12.39 -11.06
CA GLU A 102 -18.11 12.61 -12.35
C GLU A 102 -17.73 13.98 -12.96
N LYS A 103 -17.46 14.99 -12.11
CA LYS A 103 -16.98 16.32 -12.54
C LYS A 103 -15.52 16.57 -12.19
N VAL A 104 -15.09 16.18 -10.99
CA VAL A 104 -13.78 16.50 -10.44
C VAL A 104 -12.89 15.26 -10.42
N ASN A 105 -11.71 15.34 -11.05
CA ASN A 105 -10.74 14.25 -11.09
C ASN A 105 -9.32 14.78 -10.85
N GLY A 106 -8.50 14.05 -10.08
CA GLY A 106 -7.09 14.39 -9.84
C GLY A 106 -6.78 14.66 -8.37
N GLU A 107 -5.74 15.43 -8.09
CA GLU A 107 -5.18 15.53 -6.74
C GLU A 107 -5.37 16.90 -6.08
N TRP A 108 -5.72 16.88 -4.80
CA TRP A 108 -5.83 18.01 -3.90
C TRP A 108 -5.10 17.74 -2.58
N ALA A 109 -4.69 18.80 -1.90
CA ALA A 109 -4.24 18.72 -0.52
C ALA A 109 -5.13 19.59 0.38
N LEU A 110 -5.58 19.04 1.48
CA LEU A 110 -6.33 19.74 2.52
C LEU A 110 -5.39 19.96 3.72
N ILE A 111 -5.11 21.21 4.05
CA ILE A 111 -4.11 21.58 5.06
C ILE A 111 -4.75 22.50 6.12
N ARG A 112 -4.76 22.07 7.38
CA ARG A 112 -5.31 22.82 8.50
C ARG A 112 -4.41 24.01 8.81
N THR A 113 -5.00 25.19 8.92
CA THR A 113 -4.30 26.42 9.29
C THR A 113 -4.25 26.59 10.80
N ARG A 114 -3.35 27.44 11.28
CA ARG A 114 -3.22 27.78 12.71
C ARG A 114 -3.95 29.08 13.09
N MET A 115 -4.85 29.58 12.23
CA MET A 115 -5.57 30.81 12.50
C MET A 115 -6.66 30.58 13.56
N GLU A 116 -6.77 31.51 14.51
CA GLU A 116 -7.84 31.51 15.50
C GLU A 116 -9.15 31.95 14.85
N ALA A 117 -10.15 31.07 14.90
CA ALA A 117 -11.50 31.29 14.41
C ALA A 117 -12.46 30.34 15.14
N ASP A 118 -13.76 30.62 15.11
CA ASP A 118 -14.79 29.83 15.79
C ASP A 118 -14.87 28.36 15.31
N LYS A 119 -14.46 28.10 14.07
CA LYS A 119 -14.35 26.75 13.49
C LYS A 119 -12.97 26.52 12.87
N PRO A 120 -12.40 25.30 12.90
CA PRO A 120 -11.11 25.00 12.30
C PRO A 120 -11.07 25.35 10.81
N GLN A 121 -10.08 26.15 10.41
CA GLN A 121 -9.93 26.63 9.05
C GLN A 121 -8.89 25.78 8.30
N TRP A 122 -9.23 25.33 7.10
CA TRP A 122 -8.37 24.57 6.21
C TRP A 122 -8.14 25.29 4.88
N LEU A 123 -7.05 24.97 4.22
CA LEU A 123 -6.79 25.32 2.84
C LEU A 123 -6.92 24.09 1.97
N LEU A 124 -7.81 24.14 1.00
CA LEU A 124 -7.91 23.17 -0.08
C LEU A 124 -7.07 23.66 -1.24
N LEU A 125 -6.01 22.93 -1.56
CA LEU A 125 -5.01 23.24 -2.58
C LEU A 125 -5.16 22.28 -3.76
N LYS A 126 -5.13 22.78 -4.99
CA LYS A 126 -4.99 21.92 -6.17
C LYS A 126 -3.53 21.45 -6.28
N ALA A 127 -3.29 20.18 -5.98
CA ALA A 127 -1.94 19.60 -5.89
C ALA A 127 -1.44 19.02 -7.23
N GLY A 128 -2.34 18.36 -7.97
CA GLY A 128 -2.06 17.81 -9.30
C GLY A 128 -2.28 18.83 -10.43
N GLU A 129 -2.21 18.37 -11.68
CA GLU A 129 -2.39 19.19 -12.89
C GLU A 129 -3.70 20.00 -12.93
N SER A 130 -3.67 21.16 -13.57
CA SER A 130 -4.84 22.04 -13.72
C SER A 130 -5.97 21.31 -14.46
N LEU A 131 -7.21 21.54 -14.01
CA LEU A 131 -8.40 21.03 -14.69
C LEU A 131 -9.00 22.07 -15.64
N PRO A 132 -9.60 21.65 -16.76
CA PRO A 132 -10.35 22.55 -17.63
C PRO A 132 -11.59 23.08 -16.92
N VAL A 133 -11.89 24.37 -17.07
CA VAL A 133 -13.06 25.01 -16.46
C VAL A 133 -14.34 24.31 -16.93
N LEU A 134 -15.24 23.98 -15.99
CA LEU A 134 -16.54 23.40 -16.30
C LEU A 134 -17.39 24.35 -17.14
N SER A 135 -18.16 23.79 -18.07
CA SER A 135 -19.19 24.57 -18.76
C SER A 135 -20.28 25.00 -17.78
N LYS A 136 -20.90 26.17 -18.00
CA LYS A 136 -22.01 26.68 -17.15
C LYS A 136 -23.12 25.65 -16.96
N LYS A 137 -23.42 24.87 -18.00
CA LYS A 137 -24.41 23.78 -17.94
C LYS A 137 -23.99 22.68 -16.95
N ARG A 138 -22.77 22.16 -17.05
CA ARG A 138 -22.30 21.11 -16.12
C ARG A 138 -22.14 21.64 -14.71
N GLU A 139 -21.78 22.91 -14.55
CA GLU A 139 -21.68 23.58 -13.25
C GLU A 139 -23.02 23.66 -12.52
N ASP A 140 -24.12 23.77 -13.27
CA ASP A 140 -25.46 23.91 -12.72
C ASP A 140 -26.27 22.61 -12.70
N GLN A 141 -25.71 21.45 -13.07
CA GLN A 141 -26.45 20.18 -13.13
C GLN A 141 -26.06 19.19 -12.03
N SER A 142 -27.04 18.55 -11.40
CA SER A 142 -26.84 17.44 -10.47
C SER A 142 -26.24 16.22 -11.17
N VAL A 143 -25.28 15.55 -10.53
CA VAL A 143 -24.78 14.24 -11.00
C VAL A 143 -25.72 13.09 -10.58
N LYS A 144 -26.61 13.35 -9.62
CA LYS A 144 -27.61 12.38 -9.15
C LYS A 144 -28.82 12.33 -10.08
N THR A 145 -29.35 13.49 -10.47
CA THR A 145 -30.64 13.60 -11.17
C THR A 145 -30.56 14.32 -12.52
N GLY A 146 -29.45 14.97 -12.85
CA GLY A 146 -29.31 15.81 -14.05
C GLY A 146 -30.03 17.16 -13.98
N ARG A 147 -30.79 17.41 -12.90
CA ARG A 147 -31.57 18.64 -12.69
C ARG A 147 -30.70 19.83 -12.33
N THR A 148 -31.19 21.02 -12.65
CA THR A 148 -30.58 22.28 -12.29
C THR A 148 -30.84 22.66 -10.84
N MET A 149 -30.05 23.60 -10.31
CA MET A 149 -30.22 24.08 -8.94
C MET A 149 -31.60 24.72 -8.74
N GLN A 150 -32.07 25.44 -9.77
CA GLN A 150 -33.40 26.05 -9.81
C GLN A 150 -34.53 25.01 -9.88
N GLU A 151 -34.38 23.96 -10.70
CA GLU A 151 -35.37 22.88 -10.79
C GLU A 151 -35.52 22.13 -9.45
N ILE A 152 -34.41 21.86 -8.76
CA ILE A 152 -34.43 21.23 -7.42
C ILE A 152 -35.16 22.12 -6.41
N ALA A 153 -34.93 23.44 -6.45
CA ALA A 153 -35.60 24.40 -5.57
C ALA A 153 -37.12 24.48 -5.81
N GLN A 154 -37.55 24.39 -7.07
CA GLN A 154 -38.96 24.53 -7.47
C GLN A 154 -39.79 23.26 -7.22
N GLN A 155 -39.22 22.08 -7.48
CA GLN A 155 -39.98 20.82 -7.44
C GLN A 155 -40.25 20.33 -6.01
N ARG A 156 -39.38 20.66 -5.04
CA ARG A 156 -39.51 20.27 -3.60
C ARG A 156 -39.83 18.78 -3.36
N ASP A 157 -39.42 17.89 -4.27
CA ASP A 157 -39.77 16.46 -4.23
C ASP A 157 -39.21 15.69 -3.01
N ALA A 158 -38.19 16.26 -2.35
CA ALA A 158 -37.59 15.74 -1.13
C ALA A 158 -37.39 16.89 -0.13
N GLU A 159 -38.28 16.99 0.86
CA GLU A 159 -38.08 17.84 2.03
C GLU A 159 -37.36 17.04 3.10
N TRP A 160 -36.13 17.43 3.41
CA TRP A 160 -35.32 16.76 4.41
C TRP A 160 -35.60 17.35 5.79
N ARG A 161 -35.96 16.51 6.78
CA ARG A 161 -36.16 16.91 8.18
C ARG A 161 -35.00 16.38 9.02
N SER A 162 -34.26 17.26 9.68
CA SER A 162 -33.20 16.87 10.61
C SER A 162 -33.80 16.26 11.88
N ASN A 163 -33.86 14.93 12.00
CA ASN A 163 -34.20 14.27 13.26
C ASN A 163 -33.00 14.30 14.23
N ARG A 164 -32.59 15.50 14.67
CA ARG A 164 -31.54 15.66 15.68
C ARG A 164 -32.16 16.17 16.97
N GLU A 165 -32.53 15.26 17.87
CA GLU A 165 -32.67 15.58 19.29
C GLU A 165 -31.28 15.57 19.93
N GLU A 166 -30.98 16.61 20.71
CA GLU A 166 -29.81 16.68 21.58
C GLU A 166 -29.90 15.58 22.65
N THR A 167 -28.89 14.70 22.80
CA THR A 167 -28.38 14.24 24.13
C THR A 167 -27.24 13.18 24.08
N LYS A 168 -26.49 13.21 25.19
CA LYS A 168 -25.28 12.52 25.72
C LYS A 168 -25.08 10.99 25.49
N PRO A 169 -23.84 10.47 25.72
CA PRO A 169 -23.42 9.15 25.22
C PRO A 169 -23.85 7.98 26.11
N ALA A 170 -24.31 6.88 25.49
CA ALA A 170 -24.62 5.64 26.19
C ALA A 170 -24.00 4.39 25.52
N VAL A 171 -23.23 3.71 26.36
CA VAL A 171 -22.68 2.35 26.40
C VAL A 171 -23.27 1.30 25.43
N ALA A 172 -22.36 0.54 24.82
CA ALA A 172 -22.59 -0.60 23.94
C ALA A 172 -23.39 -1.76 24.57
N LYS A 173 -24.27 -2.38 23.77
CA LYS A 173 -24.72 -3.77 23.97
C LYS A 173 -24.66 -4.59 22.69
N ARG A 174 -24.15 -5.82 22.84
CA ARG A 174 -23.97 -6.87 21.84
C ARG A 174 -25.29 -7.42 21.31
N GLY A 175 -25.28 -7.75 20.02
CA GLY A 175 -25.75 -9.03 19.50
C GLY A 175 -27.19 -9.11 18.97
N ARG A 176 -27.34 -8.99 17.65
CA ARG A 176 -28.35 -9.76 16.90
C ARG A 176 -27.80 -10.17 15.54
N THR A 177 -27.72 -11.48 15.34
CA THR A 177 -27.36 -12.16 14.10
C THR A 177 -28.43 -11.92 13.04
N LEU A 178 -28.06 -11.26 11.95
CA LEU A 178 -28.87 -11.19 10.74
C LEU A 178 -28.48 -12.37 9.84
N LYS A 179 -29.42 -13.28 9.62
CA LYS A 179 -29.30 -14.34 8.60
C LYS A 179 -29.42 -13.68 7.22
N PRO A 180 -28.49 -13.91 6.28
CA PRO A 180 -28.61 -13.36 4.93
C PRO A 180 -29.60 -14.21 4.13
N ASN A 181 -30.66 -13.57 3.66
CA ASN A 181 -31.61 -14.13 2.71
C ASN A 181 -30.95 -14.09 1.32
N ARG A 182 -30.49 -15.24 0.80
CA ARG A 182 -29.81 -15.34 -0.50
C ARG A 182 -30.82 -15.69 -1.60
N THR A 183 -31.19 -14.70 -2.40
CA THR A 183 -31.54 -14.93 -3.82
C THR A 183 -30.25 -15.20 -4.61
N PRO A 184 -30.29 -15.97 -5.71
CA PRO A 184 -29.09 -16.32 -6.48
C PRO A 184 -28.48 -15.05 -7.07
N ALA A 185 -27.22 -14.76 -6.72
CA ALA A 185 -26.49 -13.64 -7.29
C ALA A 185 -26.29 -13.90 -8.79
N THR A 186 -27.05 -13.21 -9.63
CA THR A 186 -26.75 -13.09 -11.06
C THR A 186 -25.32 -12.56 -11.16
N SER A 187 -24.41 -13.33 -11.77
CA SER A 187 -22.99 -13.01 -11.68
C SER A 187 -22.73 -11.61 -12.24
N VAL A 188 -22.01 -10.81 -11.46
CA VAL A 188 -21.82 -9.36 -11.68
C VAL A 188 -21.20 -9.06 -13.06
N PHE A 189 -20.66 -10.07 -13.76
CA PHE A 189 -20.00 -9.98 -15.07
C PHE A 189 -20.40 -11.07 -16.07
N ALA A 190 -21.55 -11.75 -15.89
CA ALA A 190 -21.99 -12.88 -16.72
C ALA A 190 -21.82 -12.65 -18.23
N ASP A 191 -22.18 -11.45 -18.69
CA ASP A 191 -22.12 -11.08 -20.11
C ASP A 191 -20.69 -11.00 -20.65
N LYS A 192 -19.71 -10.55 -19.85
CA LYS A 192 -18.30 -10.47 -20.26
C LYS A 192 -17.62 -11.84 -20.32
N LEU A 193 -18.19 -12.84 -19.65
CA LEU A 193 -17.67 -14.20 -19.61
C LEU A 193 -18.22 -15.10 -20.74
N LYS A 194 -19.19 -14.59 -21.52
CA LYS A 194 -19.74 -15.29 -22.69
C LYS A 194 -18.63 -15.53 -23.73
N GLY A 195 -18.64 -16.72 -24.33
CA GLY A 195 -17.66 -17.11 -25.36
C GLY A 195 -16.27 -17.50 -24.83
N LEU A 196 -15.98 -17.32 -23.54
CA LEU A 196 -14.70 -17.76 -22.97
C LEU A 196 -14.64 -19.29 -22.78
N PRO A 197 -13.43 -19.89 -22.85
CA PRO A 197 -13.23 -21.31 -22.60
C PRO A 197 -13.71 -21.72 -21.21
N ALA A 198 -14.24 -22.94 -21.09
CA ALA A 198 -14.59 -23.51 -19.79
C ALA A 198 -13.32 -23.71 -18.94
N GLY A 199 -13.43 -23.44 -17.64
CA GLY A 199 -12.35 -23.58 -16.68
C GLY A 199 -12.89 -23.92 -15.30
N LYS A 200 -12.36 -24.98 -14.67
CA LYS A 200 -12.71 -25.36 -13.29
C LYS A 200 -11.88 -24.58 -12.28
N ALA A 201 -12.47 -24.25 -11.15
CA ALA A 201 -11.74 -23.69 -10.01
C ALA A 201 -10.80 -24.76 -9.45
N ARG A 202 -9.49 -24.52 -9.60
CA ARG A 202 -8.44 -25.40 -9.09
C ARG A 202 -7.17 -24.59 -8.85
N PHE A 203 -6.23 -25.17 -8.13
CA PHE A 203 -4.91 -24.57 -7.99
C PHE A 203 -4.25 -24.36 -9.36
N ILE A 204 -3.79 -23.14 -9.60
CA ILE A 204 -2.99 -22.76 -10.76
C ILE A 204 -1.66 -22.23 -10.21
N ALA A 205 -0.55 -22.86 -10.60
CA ALA A 205 0.77 -22.48 -10.11
C ALA A 205 1.09 -21.01 -10.46
N PRO A 206 1.54 -20.19 -9.48
CA PRO A 206 1.74 -18.76 -9.71
C PRO A 206 2.75 -18.46 -10.81
N MET A 207 2.45 -17.48 -11.66
CA MET A 207 3.40 -16.88 -12.59
C MET A 207 4.52 -16.15 -11.83
N LYS A 208 5.77 -16.25 -12.31
CA LYS A 208 6.95 -15.77 -11.58
C LYS A 208 7.54 -14.53 -12.27
N PRO A 209 7.70 -13.40 -11.56
CA PRO A 209 8.36 -12.22 -12.14
C PRO A 209 9.87 -12.45 -12.31
N ARG A 210 10.44 -11.89 -13.38
CA ARG A 210 11.89 -11.80 -13.62
C ARG A 210 12.47 -10.59 -12.87
N LEU A 211 13.59 -10.77 -12.17
CA LEU A 211 14.29 -9.63 -11.55
C LEU A 211 15.02 -8.84 -12.65
N LEU A 212 14.83 -7.52 -12.67
CA LEU A 212 15.60 -6.60 -13.50
C LEU A 212 16.13 -5.45 -12.62
N ASP A 213 17.26 -4.88 -13.00
CA ASP A 213 17.85 -3.72 -12.33
C ASP A 213 17.27 -2.40 -12.84
N GLN A 214 16.77 -2.38 -14.08
CA GLN A 214 16.16 -1.21 -14.71
C GLN A 214 14.85 -1.59 -15.41
N PRO A 215 13.89 -0.65 -15.51
CA PRO A 215 12.66 -0.89 -16.24
C PRO A 215 12.95 -1.11 -17.73
N PRO A 216 12.37 -2.15 -18.35
CA PRO A 216 12.51 -2.39 -19.78
C PRO A 216 11.68 -1.39 -20.58
N ALA A 217 12.09 -1.16 -21.82
CA ALA A 217 11.27 -0.43 -22.79
C ALA A 217 9.95 -1.16 -23.10
N GLY A 218 8.95 -0.41 -23.56
CA GLY A 218 7.66 -0.94 -24.01
C GLY A 218 6.50 -0.50 -23.12
N ASP A 219 5.34 -1.13 -23.36
CA ASP A 219 4.10 -0.80 -22.68
C ASP A 219 3.88 -1.70 -21.45
N TRP A 220 4.06 -1.11 -20.28
CA TRP A 220 4.04 -1.77 -18.98
C TRP A 220 3.11 -1.06 -18.02
N VAL A 221 2.51 -1.84 -17.12
CA VAL A 221 1.85 -1.34 -15.92
C VAL A 221 2.64 -1.74 -14.70
N TYR A 222 2.69 -0.86 -13.72
CA TYR A 222 3.39 -1.10 -12.48
C TYR A 222 2.42 -1.16 -11.31
N GLU A 223 2.66 -2.10 -10.42
CA GLU A 223 1.95 -2.30 -9.17
C GLU A 223 2.95 -2.31 -8.01
N LEU A 224 2.49 -2.05 -6.79
CA LEU A 224 3.35 -2.16 -5.62
C LEU A 224 3.83 -3.61 -5.44
N LYS A 225 5.12 -3.76 -5.13
CA LYS A 225 5.66 -5.03 -4.69
C LYS A 225 5.42 -5.18 -3.19
N PHE A 226 4.64 -6.19 -2.84
CA PHE A 226 4.40 -6.60 -1.46
C PHE A 226 5.44 -7.63 -0.97
N ASP A 227 5.76 -7.57 0.33
CA ASP A 227 6.58 -8.56 1.06
C ASP A 227 5.69 -9.42 1.96
N GLY A 228 5.30 -10.60 1.50
CA GLY A 228 4.33 -11.45 2.17
C GLY A 228 4.36 -12.93 1.77
N PHE A 229 3.23 -13.62 1.96
CA PHE A 229 2.99 -14.94 1.40
C PHE A 229 2.18 -14.83 0.13
N ARG A 230 2.72 -15.35 -0.98
CA ARG A 230 1.96 -15.55 -2.21
C ARG A 230 0.87 -16.60 -2.01
N VAL A 231 -0.38 -16.22 -2.23
CA VAL A 231 -1.57 -17.08 -2.02
C VAL A 231 -2.44 -17.13 -3.27
N ILE A 232 -2.72 -18.35 -3.73
CA ILE A 232 -3.77 -18.65 -4.70
C ILE A 232 -5.02 -19.05 -3.92
N ALA A 233 -6.04 -18.19 -3.95
CA ALA A 233 -7.34 -18.50 -3.37
C ALA A 233 -8.20 -19.22 -4.42
N VAL A 234 -8.64 -20.44 -4.07
CA VAL A 234 -9.54 -21.25 -4.91
C VAL A 234 -10.88 -21.34 -4.21
N LYS A 235 -11.92 -20.80 -4.83
CA LYS A 235 -13.30 -20.84 -4.34
C LYS A 235 -14.15 -21.74 -5.22
N GLU A 236 -14.91 -22.64 -4.60
CA GLU A 236 -15.92 -23.47 -5.27
C GLU A 236 -17.17 -23.55 -4.35
N GLY A 237 -18.18 -22.74 -4.65
CA GLY A 237 -19.32 -22.51 -3.75
C GLY A 237 -18.85 -21.87 -2.44
N GLU A 238 -19.17 -22.51 -1.32
CA GLU A 238 -18.73 -22.04 0.01
C GLU A 238 -17.35 -22.57 0.41
N LYS A 239 -16.79 -23.52 -0.35
CA LYS A 239 -15.47 -24.09 -0.06
C LYS A 239 -14.39 -23.16 -0.60
N VAL A 240 -13.44 -22.81 0.28
CA VAL A 240 -12.29 -21.97 -0.07
C VAL A 240 -11.02 -22.63 0.42
N ASN A 241 -10.06 -22.81 -0.48
CA ASN A 241 -8.70 -23.23 -0.18
C ASN A 241 -7.74 -22.05 -0.43
N LEU A 242 -6.79 -21.82 0.48
CA LEU A 242 -5.77 -20.80 0.33
C LEU A 242 -4.42 -21.50 0.14
N ILE A 243 -3.91 -21.51 -1.08
CA ILE A 243 -2.76 -22.37 -1.42
C ILE A 243 -1.54 -21.50 -1.67
N SER A 244 -0.45 -21.76 -0.94
CA SER A 244 0.82 -21.08 -1.14
C SER A 244 1.44 -21.38 -2.51
N ARG A 245 2.45 -20.60 -2.90
CA ARG A 245 3.25 -20.86 -4.12
C ARG A 245 3.76 -22.30 -4.25
N ASN A 246 4.07 -22.96 -3.13
CA ASN A 246 4.65 -24.30 -3.12
C ASN A 246 3.61 -25.40 -2.89
N GLY A 247 2.31 -25.08 -2.91
CA GLY A 247 1.23 -26.07 -2.75
C GLY A 247 0.75 -26.31 -1.31
N ASN A 248 1.32 -25.62 -0.32
CA ASN A 248 0.89 -25.75 1.08
C ASN A 248 -0.45 -25.04 1.31
N GLU A 249 -1.35 -25.67 2.08
CA GLU A 249 -2.62 -25.08 2.54
C GLU A 249 -2.37 -24.04 3.63
N LEU A 250 -3.04 -22.89 3.53
CA LEU A 250 -2.85 -21.72 4.41
C LEU A 250 -4.16 -21.25 5.05
N ALA A 251 -5.30 -21.89 4.76
CA ALA A 251 -6.60 -21.53 5.34
C ALA A 251 -6.57 -21.42 6.88
N ALA A 252 -5.97 -22.40 7.56
CA ALA A 252 -5.85 -22.40 9.02
C ALA A 252 -5.00 -21.24 9.56
N LYS A 253 -4.03 -20.76 8.76
CA LYS A 253 -3.17 -19.63 9.12
C LYS A 253 -3.87 -18.28 8.88
N PHE A 254 -4.75 -18.21 7.88
CA PHE A 254 -5.46 -16.98 7.50
C PHE A 254 -6.98 -17.20 7.40
N PRO A 255 -7.65 -17.53 8.52
CA PRO A 255 -9.09 -17.83 8.52
C PRO A 255 -9.95 -16.64 8.10
N ASP A 256 -9.54 -15.42 8.45
CA ASP A 256 -10.28 -14.19 8.10
C ASP A 256 -10.23 -13.95 6.58
N VAL A 257 -9.09 -14.24 5.93
CA VAL A 257 -8.95 -14.20 4.46
C VAL A 257 -9.84 -15.26 3.81
N GLN A 258 -9.85 -16.48 4.36
CA GLN A 258 -10.67 -17.58 3.83
C GLN A 258 -12.17 -17.22 3.85
N GLN A 259 -12.65 -16.68 4.97
CA GLN A 259 -14.04 -16.24 5.12
C GLN A 259 -14.39 -15.10 4.17
N ALA A 260 -13.50 -14.12 4.03
CA ALA A 260 -13.70 -13.01 3.10
C ALA A 260 -13.79 -13.48 1.64
N VAL A 261 -12.95 -14.44 1.23
CA VAL A 261 -13.01 -15.02 -0.14
C VAL A 261 -14.32 -15.79 -0.34
N ALA A 262 -14.79 -16.52 0.68
CA ALA A 262 -16.04 -17.26 0.61
C ALA A 262 -17.26 -16.34 0.38
N ALA A 263 -17.20 -15.11 0.91
CA ALA A 263 -18.24 -14.11 0.79
C ALA A 263 -18.25 -13.33 -0.54
N LEU A 264 -17.24 -13.50 -1.42
CA LEU A 264 -17.22 -12.84 -2.72
C LEU A 264 -18.46 -13.19 -3.57
N PRO A 265 -18.99 -12.25 -4.38
CA PRO A 265 -20.26 -12.39 -5.10
C PRO A 265 -20.13 -13.22 -6.39
N VAL A 266 -19.44 -14.36 -6.32
CA VAL A 266 -19.25 -15.32 -7.43
C VAL A 266 -19.39 -16.75 -6.94
N ASN A 267 -19.86 -17.68 -7.77
CA ASN A 267 -19.99 -19.09 -7.37
C ASN A 267 -18.63 -19.78 -7.26
N ASP A 268 -17.73 -19.51 -8.21
CA ASP A 268 -16.39 -20.07 -8.22
C ASP A 268 -15.40 -19.05 -8.79
N CYS A 269 -14.16 -19.09 -8.29
CA CYS A 269 -13.07 -18.26 -8.78
C CYS A 269 -11.69 -18.78 -8.36
N VAL A 270 -10.66 -18.38 -9.11
CA VAL A 270 -9.25 -18.55 -8.74
C VAL A 270 -8.55 -17.20 -8.79
N ILE A 271 -8.09 -16.74 -7.63
CA ILE A 271 -7.48 -15.41 -7.44
C ILE A 271 -6.02 -15.57 -7.05
N ASP A 272 -5.16 -14.76 -7.67
CA ASP A 272 -3.74 -14.66 -7.33
C ASP A 272 -3.48 -13.35 -6.55
N GLY A 273 -2.87 -13.49 -5.38
CA GLY A 273 -2.67 -12.38 -4.45
C GLY A 273 -1.51 -12.60 -3.48
N GLU A 274 -1.24 -11.59 -2.65
CA GLU A 274 -0.26 -11.65 -1.57
C GLU A 274 -0.95 -11.38 -0.23
N VAL A 275 -0.77 -12.27 0.74
CA VAL A 275 -1.15 -12.00 2.13
C VAL A 275 0.02 -11.30 2.82
N VAL A 276 -0.22 -10.13 3.39
CA VAL A 276 0.78 -9.28 4.05
C VAL A 276 0.33 -8.91 5.44
N ALA A 277 1.29 -8.60 6.31
CA ALA A 277 1.06 -7.88 7.55
C ALA A 277 1.63 -6.48 7.39
N LEU A 278 0.90 -5.46 7.83
CA LEU A 278 1.32 -4.06 7.69
C LEU A 278 1.92 -3.53 8.99
N ASP A 279 2.96 -2.70 8.89
CA ASP A 279 3.53 -2.00 10.04
C ASP A 279 2.70 -0.76 10.44
N LYS A 280 3.19 0.05 11.40
CA LYS A 280 2.47 1.25 11.87
C LYS A 280 2.43 2.38 10.84
N GLN A 281 3.34 2.36 9.88
CA GLN A 281 3.36 3.25 8.71
C GLN A 281 2.59 2.59 7.54
N GLY A 282 2.12 1.37 7.78
CA GLY A 282 1.31 0.51 6.95
C GLY A 282 2.07 -0.22 5.82
N ARG A 283 3.40 -0.17 5.85
CA ARG A 283 4.22 -0.91 4.88
C ARG A 283 4.12 -2.41 5.12
N SER A 284 4.06 -3.20 4.05
CA SER A 284 4.08 -4.66 4.17
C SER A 284 5.40 -5.15 4.78
N SER A 285 5.32 -5.93 5.86
CA SER A 285 6.47 -6.51 6.55
C SER A 285 6.33 -8.02 6.70
N PHE A 286 7.23 -8.76 6.07
CA PHE A 286 7.29 -10.20 6.25
C PHE A 286 7.66 -10.61 7.68
N GLN A 287 8.42 -9.79 8.40
CA GLN A 287 8.78 -10.05 9.81
C GLN A 287 7.54 -10.07 10.70
N LEU A 288 6.63 -9.11 10.51
CA LEU A 288 5.34 -9.09 11.20
C LEU A 288 4.52 -10.34 10.88
N LEU A 289 4.51 -10.75 9.61
CA LEU A 289 3.76 -11.92 9.13
C LEU A 289 4.30 -13.24 9.70
N GLN A 290 5.61 -13.34 9.94
CA GLN A 290 6.23 -14.49 10.62
C GLN A 290 5.97 -14.48 12.13
N GLY A 291 5.88 -13.30 12.75
CA GLY A 291 5.60 -13.14 14.18
C GLY A 291 4.18 -13.49 14.61
N LEU A 292 3.23 -13.61 13.66
CA LEU A 292 1.81 -13.93 13.95
C LEU A 292 1.59 -15.28 14.66
N GLU A 293 2.54 -16.21 14.56
CA GLU A 293 2.49 -17.50 15.28
C GLU A 293 2.97 -17.37 16.74
N LEU A 294 3.63 -16.27 17.11
CA LEU A 294 4.34 -16.08 18.39
C LEU A 294 3.80 -14.92 19.24
N GLU A 295 3.19 -13.90 18.62
CA GLU A 295 2.72 -12.68 19.32
C GLU A 295 1.23 -12.75 19.71
N ALA A 296 0.89 -12.33 20.93
CA ALA A 296 -0.50 -12.30 21.46
C ALA A 296 -1.39 -11.21 20.83
N THR A 297 -0.80 -10.21 20.18
CA THR A 297 -1.48 -9.13 19.45
C THR A 297 -1.31 -9.34 17.95
N LYS A 298 -2.39 -9.71 17.26
CA LYS A 298 -2.39 -9.89 15.80
C LYS A 298 -2.20 -8.54 15.11
N SER A 299 -1.08 -8.39 14.40
CA SER A 299 -0.95 -7.32 13.40
C SER A 299 -1.99 -7.57 12.29
N PRO A 300 -2.69 -6.54 11.79
CA PRO A 300 -3.71 -6.73 10.78
C PRO A 300 -3.10 -7.31 9.51
N THR A 301 -3.68 -8.41 9.03
CA THR A 301 -3.27 -9.08 7.79
C THR A 301 -4.23 -8.75 6.67
N TYR A 302 -3.71 -8.42 5.49
CA TYR A 302 -4.52 -8.13 4.30
C TYR A 302 -4.17 -9.06 3.15
N TYR A 303 -5.15 -9.38 2.33
CA TYR A 303 -4.96 -10.13 1.09
C TYR A 303 -5.06 -9.18 -0.10
N TYR A 304 -3.89 -8.73 -0.59
CA TYR A 304 -3.79 -7.89 -1.78
C TYR A 304 -3.89 -8.75 -3.03
N VAL A 305 -5.05 -8.73 -3.68
CA VAL A 305 -5.32 -9.51 -4.89
C VAL A 305 -4.93 -8.71 -6.13
N PHE A 306 -4.19 -9.33 -7.05
CA PHE A 306 -3.68 -8.63 -8.23
C PHE A 306 -3.87 -9.39 -9.55
N ASP A 307 -4.41 -10.61 -9.57
CA ASP A 307 -4.83 -11.25 -10.82
C ASP A 307 -6.00 -12.23 -10.62
N LEU A 308 -6.79 -12.42 -11.67
CA LEU A 308 -7.94 -13.32 -11.71
C LEU A 308 -7.73 -14.35 -12.81
N LEU A 309 -7.62 -15.62 -12.42
CA LEU A 309 -7.21 -16.70 -13.31
C LEU A 309 -8.40 -17.50 -13.85
N GLN A 310 -9.51 -17.49 -13.11
CA GLN A 310 -10.76 -18.20 -13.41
C GLN A 310 -11.90 -17.55 -12.63
N ALA A 311 -13.10 -17.47 -13.22
CA ALA A 311 -14.33 -17.07 -12.53
C ALA A 311 -15.58 -17.64 -13.24
N GLU A 312 -16.61 -18.02 -12.47
CA GLU A 312 -17.91 -18.51 -12.97
C GLU A 312 -17.80 -19.57 -14.08
N GLY A 313 -17.00 -20.60 -13.82
CA GLY A 313 -16.75 -21.69 -14.76
C GLY A 313 -15.93 -21.33 -16.00
N LYS A 314 -15.34 -20.12 -16.09
CA LYS A 314 -14.56 -19.66 -17.25
C LYS A 314 -13.08 -19.46 -16.93
N ALA A 315 -12.22 -19.96 -17.81
CA ALA A 315 -10.77 -19.77 -17.73
C ALA A 315 -10.37 -18.37 -18.25
N LEU A 316 -9.54 -17.67 -17.50
CA LEU A 316 -9.10 -16.30 -17.82
C LEU A 316 -7.60 -16.21 -18.15
N THR A 317 -6.81 -17.25 -17.92
CA THR A 317 -5.35 -17.21 -18.10
C THR A 317 -4.91 -16.85 -19.53
N SER A 318 -5.69 -17.19 -20.56
CA SER A 318 -5.41 -16.82 -21.96
C SER A 318 -5.89 -15.41 -22.34
N GLN A 319 -6.58 -14.71 -21.45
CA GLN A 319 -7.09 -13.37 -21.70
C GLN A 319 -6.02 -12.30 -21.41
N PRO A 320 -6.07 -11.14 -22.07
CA PRO A 320 -5.18 -10.02 -21.78
C PRO A 320 -5.23 -9.56 -20.32
N LEU A 321 -4.10 -9.10 -19.79
CA LEU A 321 -3.93 -8.63 -18.41
C LEU A 321 -5.03 -7.65 -17.98
N GLU A 322 -5.32 -6.66 -18.81
CA GLU A 322 -6.30 -5.60 -18.56
C GLU A 322 -7.70 -6.17 -18.36
N PHE A 323 -8.05 -7.19 -19.17
CA PHE A 323 -9.33 -7.86 -19.06
C PHE A 323 -9.46 -8.60 -17.72
N ARG A 324 -8.42 -9.36 -17.34
CA ARG A 324 -8.40 -10.07 -16.05
C ARG A 324 -8.46 -9.10 -14.87
N LYS A 325 -7.69 -8.01 -14.94
CA LYS A 325 -7.63 -6.94 -13.94
C LYS A 325 -8.96 -6.21 -13.77
N GLN A 326 -9.64 -5.88 -14.86
CA GLN A 326 -10.93 -5.20 -14.83
C GLN A 326 -12.01 -6.09 -14.18
N LEU A 327 -12.01 -7.39 -14.49
CA LEU A 327 -12.93 -8.34 -13.84
C LEU A 327 -12.61 -8.50 -12.36
N LEU A 328 -11.32 -8.61 -11.99
CA LEU A 328 -10.90 -8.68 -10.59
C LEU A 328 -11.33 -7.44 -9.81
N GLN A 329 -11.08 -6.25 -10.35
CA GLN A 329 -11.43 -4.98 -9.69
C GLN A 329 -12.92 -4.94 -9.35
N ARG A 330 -13.77 -5.25 -10.34
CA ARG A 330 -15.21 -5.24 -10.13
C ARG A 330 -15.67 -6.34 -9.17
N MET A 331 -15.05 -7.52 -9.21
CA MET A 331 -15.36 -8.60 -8.25
C MET A 331 -15.00 -8.19 -6.82
N CYS A 332 -14.02 -7.30 -6.65
CA CYS A 332 -13.60 -6.78 -5.36
C CYS A 332 -14.35 -5.51 -4.92
N GLU A 333 -15.27 -4.97 -5.73
CA GLU A 333 -16.12 -3.85 -5.31
C GLU A 333 -17.01 -4.28 -4.13
N GLY A 334 -16.80 -3.64 -2.97
CA GLY A 334 -17.49 -4.02 -1.74
C GLY A 334 -17.04 -5.36 -1.14
N ALA A 335 -15.88 -5.90 -1.55
CA ALA A 335 -15.33 -7.08 -0.92
C ALA A 335 -15.12 -6.86 0.58
N PRO A 336 -15.43 -7.86 1.43
CA PRO A 336 -15.20 -7.73 2.85
C PRO A 336 -13.70 -7.65 3.15
N GLU A 337 -13.38 -6.90 4.21
CA GLU A 337 -12.04 -6.97 4.80
C GLU A 337 -11.75 -8.45 5.19
N PRO A 338 -10.51 -8.94 4.98
CA PRO A 338 -9.31 -8.14 4.70
C PRO A 338 -8.86 -8.17 3.22
N ILE A 339 -9.77 -8.34 2.25
CA ILE A 339 -9.43 -8.38 0.82
C ILE A 339 -9.23 -6.96 0.28
N ARG A 340 -8.12 -6.72 -0.43
CA ARG A 340 -7.81 -5.45 -1.09
C ARG A 340 -7.39 -5.66 -2.53
N TYR A 341 -7.98 -4.90 -3.46
CA TYR A 341 -7.52 -4.91 -4.85
C TYR A 341 -6.21 -4.14 -4.99
N SER A 342 -5.20 -4.77 -5.59
CA SER A 342 -3.94 -4.13 -5.96
C SER A 342 -4.02 -3.61 -7.39
N GLY A 343 -4.30 -2.31 -7.51
CA GLY A 343 -4.39 -1.59 -8.77
C GLY A 343 -3.05 -1.16 -9.35
N GLU A 344 -3.11 -0.69 -10.60
CA GLU A 344 -1.98 -0.06 -11.28
C GLU A 344 -1.66 1.28 -10.62
N VAL A 345 -0.39 1.52 -10.28
CA VAL A 345 0.09 2.82 -9.74
C VAL A 345 0.62 3.76 -10.82
N GLY A 346 0.84 3.24 -12.03
CA GLY A 346 1.26 4.02 -13.19
C GLY A 346 1.98 3.16 -14.24
N SER A 347 2.47 3.83 -15.29
CA SER A 347 3.14 3.20 -16.44
C SER A 347 4.62 3.59 -16.59
N ASP A 348 5.11 4.59 -15.84
CA ASP A 348 6.52 4.99 -15.85
C ASP A 348 7.21 4.57 -14.54
N ALA A 349 8.07 3.56 -14.62
CA ALA A 349 8.74 3.00 -13.46
C ALA A 349 9.78 3.93 -12.82
N ALA A 350 10.43 4.82 -13.57
CA ALA A 350 11.49 5.64 -13.01
C ALA A 350 11.01 6.59 -11.89
N PRO A 351 9.99 7.45 -12.11
CA PRO A 351 9.44 8.29 -11.04
C PRO A 351 8.74 7.46 -9.96
N LEU A 352 8.09 6.35 -10.32
CA LEU A 352 7.45 5.47 -9.35
C LEU A 352 8.48 4.82 -8.39
N LEU A 353 9.64 4.40 -8.88
CA LEU A 353 10.69 3.82 -8.03
C LEU A 353 11.27 4.84 -7.04
N VAL A 354 11.35 6.12 -7.43
CA VAL A 354 11.75 7.19 -6.51
C VAL A 354 10.75 7.30 -5.37
N GLU A 355 9.45 7.26 -5.67
CA GLU A 355 8.40 7.37 -4.66
C GLU A 355 8.32 6.11 -3.78
N VAL A 356 8.35 4.92 -4.38
CA VAL A 356 8.43 3.64 -3.65
C VAL A 356 9.62 3.65 -2.69
N LYS A 357 10.77 4.18 -3.11
CA LYS A 357 11.95 4.33 -2.24
C LYS A 357 11.73 5.34 -1.13
N ARG A 358 11.16 6.51 -1.44
CA ARG A 358 10.85 7.55 -0.46
C ARG A 358 9.92 7.05 0.65
N HIS A 359 8.96 6.19 0.28
CA HIS A 359 8.00 5.59 1.21
C HIS A 359 8.51 4.29 1.87
N GLY A 360 9.74 3.85 1.57
CA GLY A 360 10.33 2.64 2.15
C GLY A 360 9.60 1.35 1.77
N LEU A 361 8.95 1.33 0.61
CA LEU A 361 8.25 0.16 0.05
C LEU A 361 9.25 -0.75 -0.69
N GLU A 362 8.90 -2.04 -0.87
CA GLU A 362 9.88 -3.04 -1.35
C GLU A 362 10.28 -2.84 -2.83
N GLY A 363 9.39 -2.30 -3.65
CA GLY A 363 9.61 -2.21 -5.08
C GLY A 363 8.32 -2.11 -5.89
N LEU A 364 8.47 -2.41 -7.17
CA LEU A 364 7.38 -2.52 -8.13
C LEU A 364 7.34 -3.91 -8.78
N ILE A 365 6.15 -4.37 -9.12
CA ILE A 365 5.92 -5.44 -10.08
C ILE A 365 5.47 -4.80 -11.38
N GLY A 366 6.27 -4.94 -12.44
CA GLY A 366 5.89 -4.55 -13.78
C GLY A 366 5.20 -5.70 -14.49
N LYS A 367 4.08 -5.45 -15.15
CA LYS A 367 3.36 -6.43 -15.97
C LYS A 367 3.16 -5.85 -17.36
N LYS A 368 3.48 -6.62 -18.40
CA LYS A 368 3.38 -6.17 -19.78
C LYS A 368 1.91 -6.04 -20.19
N ARG A 369 1.52 -4.90 -20.77
CA ARG A 369 0.15 -4.73 -21.29
C ARG A 369 -0.16 -5.77 -22.37
N GLY A 370 -1.42 -6.20 -22.43
CA GLY A 370 -1.89 -7.24 -23.36
C GLY A 370 -1.37 -8.66 -23.08
N SER A 371 -0.57 -8.87 -22.04
CA SER A 371 0.02 -10.19 -21.75
C SER A 371 -0.98 -11.18 -21.15
N ILE A 372 -0.84 -12.44 -21.53
CA ILE A 372 -1.54 -13.57 -20.91
C ILE A 372 -0.88 -13.97 -19.58
N TYR A 373 -1.57 -14.79 -18.79
CA TYR A 373 -1.00 -15.40 -17.59
C TYR A 373 -0.35 -16.74 -17.94
N GLU A 374 0.92 -16.93 -17.58
CA GLU A 374 1.66 -18.17 -17.85
C GLU A 374 2.00 -18.90 -16.54
N PRO A 375 1.19 -19.90 -16.14
CA PRO A 375 1.39 -20.61 -14.89
C PRO A 375 2.79 -21.20 -14.75
N ASP A 376 3.39 -21.04 -13.57
CA ASP A 376 4.73 -21.53 -13.19
C ASP A 376 5.94 -20.99 -14.00
N ARG A 377 5.71 -20.17 -15.04
CA ARG A 377 6.75 -19.67 -15.94
C ARG A 377 7.37 -18.36 -15.43
N ARG A 378 8.61 -18.11 -15.87
CA ARG A 378 9.34 -16.84 -15.73
C ARG A 378 9.70 -16.28 -17.11
N SER A 379 8.68 -16.03 -17.92
CA SER A 379 8.82 -15.55 -19.31
C SER A 379 9.38 -14.13 -19.41
N GLY A 380 9.22 -13.34 -18.34
CA GLY A 380 9.58 -11.92 -18.31
C GLY A 380 8.42 -11.00 -18.68
N LEU A 381 7.22 -11.52 -18.97
CA LEU A 381 6.01 -10.70 -19.09
C LEU A 381 5.62 -10.05 -17.76
N TRP A 382 6.07 -10.63 -16.66
CA TRP A 382 6.12 -10.00 -15.34
C TRP A 382 7.57 -9.79 -14.95
N ILE A 383 7.85 -8.61 -14.41
CA ILE A 383 9.15 -8.21 -13.89
C ILE A 383 9.00 -7.72 -12.45
N LYS A 384 10.08 -7.77 -11.70
CA LYS A 384 10.17 -7.14 -10.38
C LYS A 384 11.35 -6.19 -10.37
N LEU A 385 11.10 -4.96 -9.96
CA LEU A 385 12.09 -3.91 -9.74
C LEU A 385 12.14 -3.68 -8.23
N LYS A 386 13.29 -3.93 -7.61
CA LYS A 386 13.43 -3.77 -6.16
C LYS A 386 14.04 -2.43 -5.84
N VAL A 387 13.48 -1.75 -4.85
CA VAL A 387 14.21 -0.67 -4.18
C VAL A 387 15.21 -1.34 -3.26
N LEU A 388 16.49 -1.22 -3.60
CA LEU A 388 17.56 -1.68 -2.74
C LEU A 388 18.07 -0.49 -1.94
N ASN A 389 18.13 -0.66 -0.63
CA ASN A 389 18.79 0.30 0.23
C ASN A 389 20.28 0.17 -0.02
N GLU A 390 20.95 1.30 -0.22
CA GLU A 390 22.39 1.33 -0.38
C GLU A 390 22.97 2.23 0.69
N GLN A 391 23.94 1.70 1.43
CA GLN A 391 24.63 2.48 2.45
C GLN A 391 26.09 2.09 2.52
N GLU A 392 26.89 3.04 3.00
CA GLU A 392 28.25 2.82 3.44
C GLU A 392 28.25 2.06 4.78
N PHE A 393 29.21 1.14 4.91
CA PHE A 393 29.51 0.40 6.14
C PHE A 393 31.01 0.27 6.33
N VAL A 394 31.43 0.13 7.59
CA VAL A 394 32.82 -0.09 7.97
C VAL A 394 33.07 -1.58 8.14
N ILE A 395 34.15 -2.09 7.55
CA ILE A 395 34.57 -3.48 7.71
C ILE A 395 35.33 -3.62 9.03
N GLY A 396 34.88 -4.53 9.90
CA GLY A 396 35.54 -4.84 11.18
C GLY A 396 36.12 -6.25 11.24
N GLY A 397 35.83 -7.11 10.26
CA GLY A 397 36.41 -8.45 10.18
C GLY A 397 35.83 -9.28 9.06
N TYR A 398 36.15 -10.56 9.05
CA TYR A 398 35.59 -11.54 8.12
C TYR A 398 35.51 -12.94 8.74
N THR A 399 34.61 -13.76 8.21
CA THR A 399 34.45 -15.16 8.63
C THR A 399 35.39 -16.08 7.85
N PRO A 400 35.69 -17.29 8.37
CA PRO A 400 36.36 -18.32 7.60
C PRO A 400 35.65 -18.61 6.27
N PRO A 401 36.37 -19.11 5.27
CA PRO A 401 35.77 -19.60 4.04
C PRO A 401 34.78 -20.74 4.32
N ALA A 402 33.79 -20.88 3.44
CA ALA A 402 32.79 -21.94 3.50
C ALA A 402 32.49 -22.48 2.10
N GLY A 403 32.24 -23.78 1.99
CA GLY A 403 32.02 -24.46 0.70
C GLY A 403 33.27 -24.41 -0.20
N SER A 404 33.08 -24.10 -1.48
CA SER A 404 34.15 -24.01 -2.48
C SER A 404 34.92 -22.67 -2.47
N ARG A 405 34.53 -21.72 -1.62
CA ARG A 405 35.09 -20.37 -1.57
C ARG A 405 36.47 -20.37 -0.93
N LYS A 406 37.43 -19.68 -1.54
CA LYS A 406 38.79 -19.46 -0.99
C LYS A 406 38.86 -18.15 -0.20
N HIS A 407 39.83 -18.01 0.70
CA HIS A 407 40.10 -16.83 1.55
C HIS A 407 39.11 -16.54 2.68
N PHE A 408 37.89 -16.05 2.41
CA PHE A 408 36.90 -15.72 3.44
C PHE A 408 35.46 -16.03 3.03
N GLY A 409 34.59 -16.24 4.02
CA GLY A 409 33.18 -16.59 3.80
C GLY A 409 32.30 -15.35 3.61
N ALA A 410 32.36 -14.40 4.53
CA ALA A 410 31.63 -13.14 4.49
C ALA A 410 32.41 -12.03 5.21
N LEU A 411 32.22 -10.78 4.78
CA LEU A 411 32.68 -9.61 5.53
C LEU A 411 31.75 -9.34 6.72
N LEU A 412 32.32 -8.92 7.84
CA LEU A 412 31.61 -8.42 9.00
C LEU A 412 31.62 -6.90 8.92
N VAL A 413 30.44 -6.29 8.78
CA VAL A 413 30.31 -4.85 8.55
C VAL A 413 29.50 -4.19 9.66
N GLY A 414 29.72 -2.90 9.87
CA GLY A 414 29.04 -2.09 10.88
C GLY A 414 28.99 -0.61 10.56
N TYR A 415 28.48 0.17 11.49
CA TYR A 415 28.41 1.64 11.41
C TYR A 415 28.72 2.25 12.78
N TYR A 416 29.15 3.51 12.79
CA TYR A 416 29.44 4.22 14.03
C TYR A 416 28.19 4.86 14.63
N GLU A 417 28.05 4.70 15.94
CA GLU A 417 27.18 5.49 16.81
C GLU A 417 28.07 6.13 17.89
N GLY A 418 28.30 7.44 17.76
CA GLY A 418 29.35 8.12 18.53
C GLY A 418 30.72 7.49 18.26
N LYS A 419 31.38 6.99 19.31
CA LYS A 419 32.69 6.31 19.22
C LYS A 419 32.59 4.79 19.06
N ARG A 420 31.38 4.22 19.08
CA ARG A 420 31.15 2.78 19.10
C ARG A 420 30.86 2.28 17.69
N LEU A 421 31.63 1.31 17.21
CA LEU A 421 31.31 0.60 15.99
C LEU A 421 30.29 -0.51 16.31
N LEU A 422 29.09 -0.41 15.77
CA LEU A 422 28.01 -1.38 15.96
C LEU A 422 27.93 -2.33 14.77
N PHE A 423 27.79 -3.62 15.05
CA PHE A 423 27.71 -4.66 14.03
C PHE A 423 26.39 -4.54 13.25
N ALA A 424 26.45 -4.56 11.92
CA ALA A 424 25.28 -4.46 11.04
C ALA A 424 24.96 -5.79 10.35
N GLY A 425 25.93 -6.69 10.14
CA GLY A 425 25.65 -8.01 9.59
C GLY A 425 26.81 -8.65 8.83
N LYS A 426 26.55 -9.84 8.27
CA LYS A 426 27.47 -10.57 7.40
C LYS A 426 27.14 -10.33 5.93
N VAL A 427 28.14 -9.92 5.14
CA VAL A 427 28.01 -9.71 3.69
C VAL A 427 28.77 -10.80 2.95
N GLY A 428 28.03 -11.77 2.40
CA GLY A 428 28.60 -12.99 1.79
C GLY A 428 28.44 -13.10 0.27
N THR A 429 27.88 -12.09 -0.39
CA THR A 429 27.59 -12.06 -1.83
C THR A 429 28.04 -10.74 -2.44
N GLY A 430 28.25 -10.70 -3.77
CA GLY A 430 28.74 -9.52 -4.47
C GLY A 430 30.25 -9.52 -4.75
N PHE A 431 30.91 -10.68 -4.62
CA PHE A 431 32.33 -10.85 -4.87
C PHE A 431 32.56 -11.84 -6.03
N ASP A 432 33.44 -11.49 -6.95
CA ASP A 432 34.08 -12.46 -7.83
C ASP A 432 35.37 -13.01 -7.19
N THR A 433 35.93 -14.09 -7.77
CA THR A 433 37.12 -14.76 -7.22
C THR A 433 38.35 -13.84 -7.13
N LYS A 434 38.54 -12.93 -8.09
CA LYS A 434 39.69 -12.03 -8.15
C LYS A 434 39.57 -10.94 -7.09
N LEU A 435 38.41 -10.31 -6.99
CA LEU A 435 38.07 -9.29 -6.00
C LEU A 435 38.20 -9.85 -4.58
N LEU A 436 37.73 -11.08 -4.36
CA LEU A 436 37.79 -11.72 -3.05
C LEU A 436 39.24 -11.91 -2.57
N GLY A 437 40.14 -12.39 -3.44
CA GLY A 437 41.56 -12.50 -3.14
C GLY A 437 42.26 -11.15 -2.89
N ALA A 438 41.94 -10.14 -3.70
CA ALA A 438 42.49 -8.79 -3.55
C ALA A 438 42.06 -8.14 -2.23
N LEU A 439 40.78 -8.25 -1.86
CA LEU A 439 40.27 -7.74 -0.59
C LEU A 439 40.89 -8.47 0.60
N HIS A 440 41.02 -9.79 0.55
CA HIS A 440 41.65 -10.56 1.62
C HIS A 440 43.07 -10.09 1.91
N LYS A 441 43.89 -9.85 0.86
CA LYS A 441 45.27 -9.36 1.03
C LYS A 441 45.32 -8.00 1.74
N ARG A 442 44.41 -7.08 1.39
CA ARG A 442 44.30 -5.76 2.03
C ARG A 442 43.84 -5.87 3.49
N LEU A 443 42.87 -6.74 3.75
CA LEU A 443 42.34 -6.95 5.10
C LEU A 443 43.38 -7.55 6.04
N GLU A 444 44.20 -8.49 5.57
CA GLU A 444 45.25 -9.12 6.37
C GLU A 444 46.33 -8.12 6.82
N GLN A 445 46.60 -7.07 6.04
CA GLN A 445 47.53 -5.99 6.40
C GLN A 445 47.03 -5.16 7.60
N GLU A 446 45.73 -5.16 7.85
CA GLU A 446 45.08 -4.42 8.93
C GLU A 446 44.59 -5.34 10.04
N ARG A 447 45.17 -6.53 10.17
CA ARG A 447 44.74 -7.51 11.16
C ARG A 447 44.92 -6.98 12.58
N ARG A 448 43.94 -7.29 13.44
CA ARG A 448 43.98 -7.03 14.88
C ARG A 448 43.61 -8.28 15.67
N ALA A 449 43.97 -8.28 16.96
CA ALA A 449 43.76 -9.42 17.85
C ALA A 449 42.30 -9.56 18.32
N ASP A 450 41.61 -8.43 18.50
CA ASP A 450 40.34 -8.31 19.19
C ASP A 450 39.21 -7.78 18.30
N CYS A 451 37.97 -8.06 18.68
CA CYS A 451 36.79 -7.63 17.92
C CYS A 451 36.59 -6.11 18.02
N PRO A 452 36.48 -5.37 16.89
CA PRO A 452 36.25 -3.93 16.91
C PRO A 452 34.79 -3.54 17.19
N PHE A 453 33.84 -4.49 17.10
CA PHE A 453 32.42 -4.22 17.32
C PHE A 453 32.07 -4.17 18.80
N ALA A 454 31.38 -3.11 19.22
CA ALA A 454 31.04 -2.85 20.61
C ALA A 454 29.78 -3.58 21.12
N ASP A 455 29.04 -4.25 20.23
CA ASP A 455 27.80 -4.98 20.51
C ASP A 455 27.90 -6.49 20.20
N LEU A 456 29.11 -7.00 19.93
CA LEU A 456 29.40 -8.42 19.82
C LEU A 456 30.09 -8.95 21.10
N PRO A 457 29.83 -10.21 21.50
CA PRO A 457 28.92 -11.18 20.88
C PRO A 457 27.45 -10.80 21.07
N SER A 458 26.63 -11.12 20.07
CA SER A 458 25.19 -10.82 20.10
C SER A 458 24.46 -11.71 21.12
N LYS A 459 23.69 -11.09 22.01
CA LYS A 459 22.87 -11.76 23.03
C LYS A 459 21.52 -12.24 22.46
N GLN A 460 21.49 -13.20 21.53
CA GLN A 460 20.27 -13.97 21.17
C GLN A 460 20.57 -15.04 20.10
N GLY A 461 20.06 -16.24 20.31
CA GLY A 461 20.15 -17.40 19.39
C GLY A 461 18.82 -17.71 18.70
N GLY A 462 18.19 -16.72 18.06
CA GLY A 462 17.00 -16.95 17.24
C GLY A 462 17.37 -17.49 15.85
N GLN A 463 16.54 -18.38 15.28
CA GLN A 463 16.73 -19.06 13.99
C GLN A 463 17.05 -18.15 12.79
N TRP A 464 16.83 -16.84 12.89
CA TRP A 464 17.00 -15.87 11.80
C TRP A 464 17.83 -14.62 12.17
N VAL A 465 18.32 -14.54 13.41
CA VAL A 465 19.23 -13.46 13.81
C VAL A 465 20.62 -13.82 13.31
N GLN A 466 21.26 -12.94 12.52
CA GLN A 466 22.65 -13.09 12.10
C GLN A 466 23.64 -12.86 13.26
N GLY A 467 23.34 -13.41 14.43
CA GLY A 467 24.15 -13.25 15.61
C GLY A 467 25.51 -13.93 15.43
N ILE A 468 26.59 -13.20 15.73
CA ILE A 468 27.92 -13.78 15.85
C ILE A 468 28.04 -14.29 17.29
N THR A 469 27.97 -15.62 17.45
CA THR A 469 28.13 -16.27 18.77
C THR A 469 29.58 -16.18 19.25
N PRO A 470 29.85 -16.33 20.57
CA PRO A 470 31.22 -16.37 21.08
C PRO A 470 32.09 -17.46 20.43
N ALA A 471 31.49 -18.60 20.06
CA ALA A 471 32.18 -19.65 19.31
C ALA A 471 32.55 -19.22 17.88
N MET A 472 31.67 -18.49 17.20
CA MET A 472 31.96 -17.94 15.88
C MET A 472 33.03 -16.85 15.94
N MET A 473 32.99 -15.96 16.95
CA MET A 473 33.97 -14.89 17.12
C MET A 473 35.41 -15.41 17.16
N ARG A 474 35.64 -16.55 17.84
CA ARG A 474 36.96 -17.21 17.93
C ARG A 474 37.50 -17.68 16.57
N ARG A 475 36.62 -17.86 15.58
CA ARG A 475 36.97 -18.29 14.23
C ARG A 475 37.05 -17.12 13.25
N CYS A 476 36.54 -15.96 13.61
CA CYS A 476 36.60 -14.77 12.79
C CYS A 476 38.00 -14.15 12.82
N SER A 477 38.39 -13.55 11.71
CA SER A 477 39.54 -12.67 11.64
C SER A 477 39.08 -11.23 11.80
N TRP A 478 39.71 -10.50 12.71
CA TRP A 478 39.37 -9.11 13.00
C TRP A 478 40.35 -8.16 12.33
N VAL A 479 39.84 -7.02 11.87
CA VAL A 479 40.65 -5.99 11.23
C VAL A 479 40.42 -4.62 11.88
N ASN A 480 41.40 -3.73 11.75
CA ASN A 480 41.22 -2.33 12.09
C ASN A 480 40.05 -1.76 11.27
N PRO A 481 39.14 -0.98 11.89
CA PRO A 481 37.95 -0.44 11.22
C PRO A 481 38.29 0.77 10.35
N VAL A 482 39.22 0.59 9.41
CA VAL A 482 39.76 1.62 8.50
C VAL A 482 39.18 1.54 7.09
N PHE A 483 38.50 0.44 6.75
CA PHE A 483 37.93 0.23 5.43
C PHE A 483 36.44 0.52 5.41
N VAL A 484 36.02 1.32 4.44
CA VAL A 484 34.60 1.56 4.14
C VAL A 484 34.22 0.82 2.86
N CYS A 485 33.05 0.20 2.85
CA CYS A 485 32.45 -0.41 1.68
C CYS A 485 31.02 0.06 1.46
N GLN A 486 30.60 0.02 0.21
CA GLN A 486 29.22 0.20 -0.19
C GLN A 486 28.52 -1.17 -0.19
N VAL A 487 27.36 -1.24 0.46
CA VAL A 487 26.54 -2.45 0.52
C VAL A 487 25.13 -2.08 0.10
N LYS A 488 24.56 -2.88 -0.81
CA LYS A 488 23.12 -2.88 -1.07
C LYS A 488 22.44 -3.94 -0.22
N PHE A 489 21.26 -3.66 0.31
CA PHE A 489 20.51 -4.56 1.17
C PHE A 489 19.01 -4.31 1.02
N ALA A 490 18.19 -5.28 1.40
CA ALA A 490 16.74 -5.18 1.27
C ALA A 490 16.17 -4.19 2.29
N GLU A 491 16.43 -4.40 3.58
CA GLU A 491 15.90 -3.58 4.67
C GLU A 491 16.78 -3.67 5.93
N TRP A 492 16.56 -2.73 6.85
CA TRP A 492 17.04 -2.82 8.23
C TRP A 492 16.06 -3.66 9.07
N THR A 493 16.57 -4.64 9.82
CA THR A 493 15.77 -5.36 10.81
C THR A 493 15.50 -4.50 12.04
N ARG A 494 14.53 -4.92 12.89
CA ARG A 494 14.25 -4.28 14.19
C ARG A 494 15.51 -4.14 15.05
N ASP A 495 16.38 -5.15 15.03
CA ASP A 495 17.66 -5.17 15.78
C ASP A 495 18.80 -4.42 15.07
N ALA A 496 18.46 -3.55 14.12
CA ALA A 496 19.39 -2.75 13.34
C ALA A 496 20.45 -3.58 12.60
N LYS A 497 20.05 -4.72 12.00
CA LYS A 497 20.91 -5.55 11.14
C LYS A 497 20.44 -5.52 9.68
N LEU A 498 21.32 -5.89 8.74
CA LEU A 498 21.03 -5.88 7.31
C LEU A 498 20.34 -7.18 6.86
N ARG A 499 19.22 -7.06 6.14
CA ARG A 499 18.57 -8.18 5.45
C ARG A 499 19.05 -8.28 4.01
N GLN A 500 19.49 -9.49 3.61
CA GLN A 500 19.99 -9.79 2.25
C GLN A 500 21.08 -8.82 1.74
N PRO A 501 22.17 -8.57 2.50
CA PRO A 501 23.20 -7.64 2.08
C PRO A 501 24.08 -8.21 0.96
N VAL A 502 24.45 -7.35 0.01
CA VAL A 502 25.33 -7.63 -1.13
C VAL A 502 26.39 -6.54 -1.23
N PHE A 503 27.65 -6.94 -1.30
CA PHE A 503 28.76 -6.02 -1.49
C PHE A 503 28.70 -5.39 -2.88
N LEU A 504 28.94 -4.08 -2.95
CA LEU A 504 29.01 -3.34 -4.21
C LEU A 504 30.42 -2.87 -4.54
N GLY A 505 31.18 -2.41 -3.55
CA GLY A 505 32.52 -1.87 -3.76
C GLY A 505 33.15 -1.28 -2.52
N MET A 506 34.44 -0.96 -2.60
CA MET A 506 35.15 -0.19 -1.57
C MET A 506 34.90 1.30 -1.76
N ARG A 507 34.92 2.07 -0.66
CA ARG A 507 34.75 3.53 -0.65
C ARG A 507 35.97 4.17 0.00
N GLU A 508 37.00 4.38 -0.80
CA GLU A 508 38.27 4.97 -0.35
C GLU A 508 38.15 6.49 -0.12
N ASP A 509 37.08 7.09 -0.64
CA ASP A 509 36.72 8.50 -0.50
C ASP A 509 36.03 8.85 0.84
N LYS A 510 35.79 7.86 1.71
CA LYS A 510 35.03 8.03 2.95
C LYS A 510 35.85 7.70 4.19
N ALA A 511 35.81 8.61 5.17
CA ALA A 511 36.35 8.33 6.48
C ALA A 511 35.43 7.35 7.25
N PRO A 512 35.96 6.28 7.86
CA PRO A 512 35.15 5.30 8.58
C PRO A 512 34.26 5.90 9.67
N ARG A 513 34.74 6.93 10.38
CA ARG A 513 33.99 7.57 11.47
C ARG A 513 32.77 8.38 11.00
N ASP A 514 32.70 8.72 9.72
CA ASP A 514 31.55 9.42 9.13
C ASP A 514 30.42 8.45 8.75
N VAL A 515 30.70 7.14 8.75
CA VAL A 515 29.75 6.11 8.39
C VAL A 515 28.78 5.88 9.55
N LYS A 516 27.65 6.58 9.49
CA LYS A 516 26.52 6.44 10.41
C LYS A 516 25.37 5.72 9.74
N ARG A 517 24.47 5.14 10.55
CA ARG A 517 23.21 4.61 10.04
C ARG A 517 22.36 5.76 9.47
N LYS A 518 22.02 5.66 8.18
CA LYS A 518 21.05 6.55 7.56
C LYS A 518 19.67 5.98 7.88
N VAL A 519 18.97 6.61 8.82
CA VAL A 519 17.56 6.32 9.06
C VAL A 519 16.79 7.18 8.06
N ALA A 520 16.04 6.53 7.16
CA ALA A 520 15.15 7.21 6.23
C ALA A 520 13.92 7.75 6.97
#